data_AF-A0A9C9X2F7-F1
#
_entry.id   AF-A0A9C9X2F7-F1
#
_cell.length_a   1.000
_cell.length_b   1.000
_cell.length_c   1.000
_cell.angle_alpha   90.00
_cell.angle_beta   90.00
_cell.angle_gamma   90.00
#
_symmetry.space_group_name_H-M   'P 1'
#
loop_
_entity.id
_entity.type
_entity.pdbx_description
1 polymer ?
#
loop_
_entity_poly.entity_id
_entity_poly.type
_entity_poly.pdbx_seq_one_letter_code
_entity_poly.pdbx_strand_id
1 'polypeptide(L)'
;MLGVYQYFHILCTDSGESDLFSVQGEPGTFMDGLSFTYSGENVSIDEITSRSGSEIILRNPADTKGCAVGYSQYPYHTIGASFQLGGLDDGTFPNTKQEYLLRVLNYFSILSGLLQETPSAGTPTQFSLRQNYPNPFNGSTLIRFQNPTPGIFRLKISNLLGQSVQTIELGKLDPGWHKFRFHAERLTSGIYFYRILGILENGHRVSAVRKMFYTR
;
A
#
# COMPACT_ATOMS: atom_id res chain seq x y z
N MET A 1 35.53 -4.98 -7.47
CA MET A 1 34.46 -3.97 -7.58
C MET A 1 33.38 -4.33 -6.57
N LEU A 2 33.43 -3.69 -5.40
CA LEU A 2 32.40 -3.74 -4.36
C LEU A 2 31.13 -3.10 -4.96
N GLY A 3 29.89 -3.54 -4.74
CA GLY A 3 29.36 -4.51 -3.79
C GLY A 3 27.84 -4.32 -3.72
N VAL A 4 27.15 -4.26 -4.85
CA VAL A 4 25.69 -4.39 -4.84
C VAL A 4 25.39 -5.88 -4.70
N TYR A 5 24.65 -6.25 -3.65
CA TYR A 5 24.37 -7.64 -3.31
C TYR A 5 23.76 -8.36 -4.52
N GLN A 6 24.22 -9.59 -4.83
CA GLN A 6 23.81 -10.33 -6.04
C GLN A 6 22.29 -10.40 -6.24
N TYR A 7 21.51 -10.36 -5.16
CA TYR A 7 20.05 -10.40 -5.18
C TYR A 7 19.37 -9.16 -5.80
N PHE A 8 20.05 -8.03 -5.94
CA PHE A 8 19.44 -6.85 -6.58
C PHE A 8 19.55 -6.88 -8.12
N HIS A 9 20.42 -7.74 -8.68
CA HIS A 9 20.65 -7.84 -10.13
C HIS A 9 21.05 -6.51 -10.80
N ILE A 10 21.76 -5.65 -10.05
CA ILE A 10 22.24 -4.34 -10.53
C ILE A 10 23.71 -4.43 -10.95
N LEU A 11 24.06 -3.69 -12.00
CA LEU A 11 25.43 -3.33 -12.33
C LEU A 11 25.62 -1.83 -12.14
N CYS A 12 26.64 -1.46 -11.36
CA CYS A 12 27.19 -0.11 -11.40
C CYS A 12 28.16 -0.05 -12.58
N THR A 13 27.82 0.74 -13.60
CA THR A 13 28.59 0.79 -14.85
C THR A 13 29.59 1.94 -14.89
N ASP A 14 29.31 3.05 -14.20
CA ASP A 14 30.21 4.21 -14.10
C ASP A 14 29.85 5.14 -12.92
N SER A 15 30.72 6.10 -12.60
CA SER A 15 30.32 7.33 -11.91
C SER A 15 29.51 8.17 -12.90
N GLY A 16 28.28 8.58 -12.56
CA GLY A 16 27.36 9.22 -13.50
C GLY A 16 27.98 10.39 -14.28
N GLU A 17 27.67 10.47 -15.59
CA GLU A 17 28.19 11.52 -16.49
C GLU A 17 27.46 12.88 -16.30
N SER A 18 26.35 12.91 -15.55
CA SER A 18 25.56 14.12 -15.28
C SER A 18 24.88 14.08 -13.92
N ASP A 19 24.74 15.26 -13.30
CA ASP A 19 23.99 15.43 -12.06
C ASP A 19 22.49 15.16 -12.27
N LEU A 20 21.83 14.67 -11.22
CA LEU A 20 20.40 14.40 -11.19
C LEU A 20 19.62 15.65 -10.80
N PHE A 21 18.89 16.22 -11.75
CA PHE A 21 17.91 17.30 -11.49
C PHE A 21 16.46 16.87 -11.72
N SER A 22 16.27 15.70 -12.34
CA SER A 22 14.96 15.10 -12.57
C SER A 22 15.07 13.59 -12.74
N VAL A 23 13.95 12.90 -12.52
CA VAL A 23 13.86 11.44 -12.63
C VAL A 23 12.65 11.10 -13.49
N GLN A 24 12.82 10.20 -14.46
CA GLN A 24 11.75 9.77 -15.36
C GLN A 24 11.49 8.27 -15.28
N GLY A 25 10.23 7.88 -15.32
CA GLY A 25 9.74 6.51 -15.47
C GLY A 25 10.22 5.85 -16.75
N GLU A 26 10.72 4.61 -16.66
CA GLU A 26 11.05 3.83 -17.85
C GLU A 26 9.75 3.37 -18.55
N PRO A 27 9.60 3.62 -19.87
CA PRO A 27 8.44 3.19 -20.64
C PRO A 27 8.19 1.68 -20.55
N GLY A 28 6.94 1.27 -20.39
CA GLY A 28 6.54 -0.13 -20.30
C GLY A 28 6.80 -0.79 -18.94
N THR A 29 7.40 -0.09 -17.97
CA THR A 29 7.55 -0.58 -16.60
C THR A 29 6.41 -0.09 -15.69
N PHE A 30 6.34 -0.59 -14.46
CA PHE A 30 5.35 -0.10 -13.49
C PHE A 30 5.57 1.37 -13.06
N MET A 31 6.71 1.96 -13.42
CA MET A 31 7.04 3.37 -13.19
C MET A 31 6.73 4.26 -14.40
N ASP A 32 6.22 3.70 -15.50
CA ASP A 32 5.91 4.44 -16.73
C ASP A 32 5.00 5.66 -16.47
N GLY A 33 5.27 6.75 -17.17
CA GLY A 33 4.55 8.01 -17.10
C GLY A 33 4.87 8.87 -15.86
N LEU A 34 5.76 8.43 -14.96
CA LEU A 34 6.25 9.27 -13.86
C LEU A 34 7.35 10.22 -14.33
N SER A 35 7.35 11.45 -13.81
CA SER A 35 8.38 12.46 -14.03
C SER A 35 8.47 13.38 -12.82
N PHE A 36 9.63 13.41 -12.17
CA PHE A 36 9.87 14.20 -10.97
C PHE A 36 10.98 15.22 -11.20
N THR A 37 10.85 16.40 -10.57
CA THR A 37 12.03 17.25 -10.30
C THR A 37 12.76 16.68 -9.08
N TYR A 38 14.08 16.80 -9.06
CA TYR A 38 14.93 16.34 -7.97
C TYR A 38 15.62 17.52 -7.28
N SER A 39 15.40 17.64 -5.98
CA SER A 39 15.95 18.67 -5.09
C SER A 39 16.71 18.08 -3.90
N GLY A 40 17.10 16.80 -3.99
CA GLY A 40 17.83 16.11 -2.92
C GLY A 40 19.27 16.60 -2.74
N GLU A 41 19.84 16.32 -1.57
CA GLU A 41 21.19 16.78 -1.20
C GLU A 41 22.30 16.18 -2.07
N ASN A 42 22.10 14.95 -2.57
CA ASN A 42 23.07 14.28 -3.43
C ASN A 42 22.54 14.18 -4.87
N VAL A 43 23.03 15.08 -5.73
CA VAL A 43 22.72 15.08 -7.17
C VAL A 43 23.71 14.25 -7.99
N SER A 44 24.92 14.04 -7.48
CA SER A 44 25.95 13.22 -8.14
C SER A 44 25.71 11.75 -7.82
N ILE A 45 24.77 11.16 -8.56
CA ILE A 45 24.35 9.77 -8.39
C ILE A 45 25.22 8.80 -9.19
N ASP A 46 25.32 7.56 -8.70
CA ASP A 46 25.92 6.48 -9.49
C ASP A 46 24.97 6.04 -10.61
N GLU A 47 25.54 5.72 -11.78
CA GLU A 47 24.80 5.07 -12.85
C GLU A 47 24.55 3.60 -12.48
N ILE A 48 23.30 3.17 -12.61
CA ILE A 48 22.93 1.77 -12.45
C ILE A 48 22.21 1.22 -13.67
N THR A 49 22.56 -0.01 -14.04
CA THR A 49 21.92 -0.73 -15.14
C THR A 49 21.50 -2.13 -14.72
N SER A 50 20.64 -2.74 -15.52
CA SER A 50 20.08 -4.07 -15.26
C SER A 50 21.04 -5.20 -15.64
N ARG A 51 20.99 -6.31 -14.89
CA ARG A 51 21.48 -7.63 -15.32
C ARG A 51 20.33 -8.47 -15.88
N SER A 52 20.68 -9.63 -16.44
CA SER A 52 19.70 -10.62 -16.92
C SER A 52 18.60 -10.88 -15.89
N GLY A 53 17.34 -10.70 -16.28
CA GLY A 53 16.17 -10.90 -15.43
C GLY A 53 15.71 -9.67 -14.63
N SER A 54 16.43 -8.55 -14.70
CA SER A 54 16.03 -7.25 -14.12
C SER A 54 15.82 -6.20 -15.22
N GLU A 55 15.17 -5.10 -14.88
CA GLU A 55 14.88 -3.99 -15.80
C GLU A 55 15.18 -2.65 -15.15
N ILE A 56 15.64 -1.67 -15.95
CA ILE A 56 15.70 -0.27 -15.53
C ILE A 56 14.26 0.20 -15.37
N ILE A 57 13.93 0.84 -14.25
CA ILE A 57 12.58 1.35 -13.96
C ILE A 57 12.53 2.88 -13.88
N LEU A 58 13.68 3.53 -13.65
CA LEU A 58 13.80 4.99 -13.66
C LEU A 58 15.13 5.39 -14.31
N ARG A 59 15.12 6.55 -14.99
CA ARG A 59 16.29 7.14 -15.63
C ARG A 59 16.53 8.58 -15.18
N ASN A 60 17.79 8.99 -15.27
CA ASN A 60 18.16 10.40 -15.36
C ASN A 60 17.97 10.85 -16.82
N PRO A 61 17.05 11.78 -17.12
CA PRO A 61 16.85 12.24 -18.49
C PRO A 61 18.00 13.11 -19.01
N ALA A 62 18.89 13.62 -18.15
CA ALA A 62 20.03 14.45 -18.57
C ALA A 62 21.06 13.65 -19.39
N ASP A 63 21.31 12.39 -19.02
CA ASP A 63 22.28 11.49 -19.66
C ASP A 63 21.63 10.19 -20.19
N THR A 64 20.31 10.03 -20.00
CA THR A 64 19.49 8.85 -20.34
C THR A 64 19.88 7.57 -19.59
N LYS A 65 20.72 7.67 -18.57
CA LYS A 65 21.22 6.51 -17.81
C LYS A 65 20.25 6.09 -16.72
N GLY A 66 20.33 4.82 -16.33
CA GLY A 66 19.46 4.26 -15.29
C GLY A 66 19.83 4.78 -13.91
N CYS A 67 18.81 5.14 -13.13
CA CYS A 67 18.96 5.54 -11.72
C CYS A 67 18.11 4.71 -10.76
N ALA A 68 17.28 3.79 -11.30
CA ALA A 68 16.68 2.71 -10.54
C ALA A 68 16.47 1.44 -11.38
N VAL A 69 16.60 0.28 -10.74
CA VAL A 69 16.43 -1.05 -11.33
C VAL A 69 15.48 -1.86 -10.46
N GLY A 70 14.54 -2.54 -11.11
CA GLY A 70 13.64 -3.51 -10.50
C GLY A 70 14.00 -4.94 -10.90
N TYR A 71 13.92 -5.87 -9.95
CA TYR A 71 13.97 -7.31 -10.21
C TYR A 71 12.76 -8.00 -9.57
N SER A 72 12.04 -8.78 -10.37
CA SER A 72 10.81 -9.46 -9.96
C SER A 72 10.79 -10.89 -10.49
N GLN A 73 11.37 -11.82 -9.72
CA GLN A 73 11.23 -13.25 -9.99
C GLN A 73 11.15 -14.03 -8.68
N TYR A 74 10.35 -15.11 -8.67
CA TYR A 74 10.21 -15.96 -7.48
C TYR A 74 11.59 -16.45 -6.99
N PRO A 75 11.92 -16.33 -5.68
CA PRO A 75 11.02 -16.02 -4.56
C PRO A 75 11.06 -14.57 -4.04
N TYR A 76 11.80 -13.65 -4.68
CA TYR A 76 11.99 -12.30 -4.13
C TYR A 76 11.86 -11.20 -5.17
N HIS A 77 11.41 -10.05 -4.69
CA HIS A 77 11.39 -8.80 -5.46
C HIS A 77 12.44 -7.86 -4.88
N THR A 78 13.08 -7.07 -5.72
CA THR A 78 13.95 -5.98 -5.27
C THR A 78 13.76 -4.74 -6.13
N ILE A 79 13.98 -3.59 -5.51
CA ILE A 79 14.17 -2.32 -6.20
C ILE A 79 15.43 -1.70 -5.59
N GLY A 80 16.39 -1.33 -6.43
CA GLY A 80 17.52 -0.50 -6.04
C GLY A 80 17.50 0.81 -6.80
N ALA A 81 17.79 1.90 -6.11
CA ALA A 81 17.88 3.25 -6.68
C ALA A 81 19.16 3.93 -6.19
N SER A 82 19.78 4.74 -7.04
CA SER A 82 21.00 5.52 -6.72
C SER A 82 20.70 6.92 -6.19
N PHE A 83 19.42 7.30 -6.08
CA PHE A 83 18.96 8.58 -5.57
C PHE A 83 18.11 8.44 -4.31
N GLN A 84 17.98 9.53 -3.55
CA GLN A 84 17.17 9.58 -2.34
C GLN A 84 15.69 9.86 -2.67
N LEU A 85 14.77 8.99 -2.25
CA LEU A 85 13.33 9.23 -2.43
C LEU A 85 12.86 10.59 -1.88
N GLY A 86 13.44 11.03 -0.76
CA GLY A 86 13.12 12.31 -0.13
C GLY A 86 13.44 13.53 -0.99
N GLY A 87 14.34 13.40 -1.97
CA GLY A 87 14.69 14.46 -2.91
C GLY A 87 13.74 14.59 -4.10
N LEU A 88 12.72 13.73 -4.25
CA LEU A 88 11.70 13.91 -5.29
C LEU A 88 10.71 15.00 -4.87
N ASP A 89 10.51 16.01 -5.72
CA ASP A 89 9.50 17.04 -5.49
C ASP A 89 8.10 16.55 -5.88
N ASP A 90 7.08 16.83 -5.05
CA ASP A 90 5.69 16.52 -5.41
C ASP A 90 5.18 17.48 -6.49
N GLY A 91 4.72 16.93 -7.61
CA GLY A 91 4.00 17.64 -8.67
C GLY A 91 2.50 17.32 -8.67
N THR A 92 1.90 17.32 -9.86
CA THR A 92 0.52 16.87 -10.07
C THR A 92 0.47 15.39 -10.40
N PHE A 93 -0.67 14.73 -10.16
CA PHE A 93 -0.86 13.31 -10.52
C PHE A 93 -0.49 13.04 -12.01
N PRO A 94 0.29 11.98 -12.31
CA PRO A 94 0.75 10.91 -11.41
C PRO A 94 2.06 11.21 -10.65
N ASN A 95 2.67 12.38 -10.84
CA ASN A 95 3.99 12.75 -10.34
C ASN A 95 3.98 13.17 -8.86
N THR A 96 3.51 12.28 -8.00
CA THR A 96 3.51 12.48 -6.55
C THR A 96 4.29 11.36 -5.86
N LYS A 97 4.99 11.66 -4.77
CA LYS A 97 5.65 10.67 -3.92
C LYS A 97 4.67 9.63 -3.39
N GLN A 98 3.41 10.03 -3.15
CA GLN A 98 2.35 9.11 -2.78
C GLN A 98 2.11 8.07 -3.88
N GLU A 99 1.91 8.50 -5.13
CA GLU A 99 1.70 7.59 -6.27
C GLU A 99 2.93 6.69 -6.52
N TYR A 100 4.13 7.26 -6.45
CA TYR A 100 5.38 6.50 -6.52
C TYR A 100 5.41 5.37 -5.47
N LEU A 101 5.14 5.71 -4.20
CA LEU A 101 5.12 4.73 -3.12
C LEU A 101 4.02 3.68 -3.31
N LEU A 102 2.84 4.07 -3.79
CA LEU A 102 1.77 3.11 -4.10
C LEU A 102 2.21 2.12 -5.19
N ARG A 103 2.87 2.59 -6.25
CA ARG A 103 3.41 1.73 -7.31
C ARG A 103 4.47 0.77 -6.79
N VAL A 104 5.39 1.25 -5.96
CA VAL A 104 6.40 0.41 -5.28
C VAL A 104 5.74 -0.66 -4.40
N LEU A 105 4.78 -0.28 -3.55
CA LEU A 105 4.12 -1.25 -2.68
C LEU A 105 3.29 -2.28 -3.49
N ASN A 106 2.70 -1.87 -4.62
CA ASN A 106 2.02 -2.80 -5.52
C ASN A 106 3.00 -3.76 -6.21
N TYR A 107 4.18 -3.27 -6.62
CA TYR A 107 5.26 -4.10 -7.19
C TYR A 107 5.66 -5.23 -6.23
N PHE A 108 5.77 -4.94 -4.94
CA PHE A 108 6.04 -5.94 -3.90
C PHE A 108 4.81 -6.79 -3.51
N SER A 109 3.69 -6.67 -4.22
CA SER A 109 2.41 -7.32 -3.89
C SER A 109 1.91 -7.05 -2.47
N ILE A 110 2.34 -5.95 -1.85
CA ILE A 110 1.93 -5.54 -0.50
C ILE A 110 0.51 -4.95 -0.55
N LEU A 111 0.21 -4.18 -1.60
CA LEU A 111 -1.10 -3.55 -1.77
C LEU A 111 -2.18 -4.47 -2.35
N SER A 112 -1.81 -5.62 -2.90
CA SER A 112 -2.74 -6.58 -3.49
C SER A 112 -3.69 -7.20 -2.44
N GLY A 113 -3.35 -7.09 -1.15
CA GLY A 113 -4.28 -7.38 -0.03
C GLY A 113 -5.11 -6.18 0.46
N LEU A 114 -4.86 -4.96 -0.04
CA LEU A 114 -5.32 -3.67 0.51
C LEU A 114 -6.13 -2.79 -0.45
N LEU A 115 -6.02 -2.95 -1.77
CA LEU A 115 -6.81 -2.19 -2.75
C LEU A 115 -7.58 -3.15 -3.67
N GLN A 116 -8.84 -3.39 -3.30
CA GLN A 116 -9.89 -3.85 -4.20
C GLN A 116 -9.61 -5.18 -4.91
N GLU A 117 -10.00 -6.28 -4.26
CA GLU A 117 -10.67 -7.32 -5.04
C GLU A 117 -11.82 -6.59 -5.74
N THR A 118 -11.73 -6.41 -7.07
CA THR A 118 -12.93 -6.52 -7.91
C THR A 118 -13.73 -7.66 -7.32
N PRO A 119 -15.04 -7.52 -7.00
CA PRO A 119 -15.79 -8.67 -6.55
C PRO A 119 -15.51 -9.74 -7.59
N SER A 120 -14.75 -10.77 -7.20
CA SER A 120 -14.67 -11.94 -8.05
C SER A 120 -16.12 -12.32 -8.23
N ALA A 121 -16.52 -12.70 -9.43
CA ALA A 121 -17.90 -13.08 -9.70
C ALA A 121 -18.34 -14.34 -8.90
N GLY A 122 -17.59 -14.74 -7.87
CA GLY A 122 -17.92 -15.77 -6.90
C GLY A 122 -18.29 -15.18 -5.55
N THR A 123 -19.31 -15.78 -4.95
CA THR A 123 -19.67 -15.57 -3.55
C THR A 123 -18.45 -15.83 -2.65
N PRO A 124 -18.15 -14.97 -1.66
CA PRO A 124 -17.06 -15.21 -0.72
C PRO A 124 -17.22 -16.59 -0.08
N THR A 125 -16.13 -17.35 0.05
CA THR A 125 -16.19 -18.70 0.64
C THR A 125 -16.04 -18.69 2.17
N GLN A 126 -15.56 -17.57 2.74
CA GLN A 126 -15.30 -17.44 4.17
C GLN A 126 -15.58 -16.02 4.67
N PHE A 127 -15.85 -15.91 5.97
CA PHE A 127 -15.97 -14.63 6.66
C PHE A 127 -14.58 -14.02 6.90
N SER A 128 -14.40 -12.73 6.60
CA SER A 128 -13.13 -12.03 6.84
C SER A 128 -13.34 -10.56 7.21
N LEU A 129 -12.50 -10.03 8.11
CA LEU A 129 -12.48 -8.61 8.51
C LEU A 129 -11.14 -7.98 8.12
N ARG A 130 -11.21 -6.95 7.29
CA ARG A 130 -10.04 -6.21 6.82
C ARG A 130 -9.67 -5.08 7.78
N GLN A 131 -8.41 -4.65 7.68
CA GLN A 131 -7.91 -3.49 8.40
C GLN A 131 -8.68 -2.23 7.97
N ASN A 132 -8.99 -1.35 8.93
CA ASN A 132 -9.66 -0.09 8.63
C ASN A 132 -8.71 0.82 7.84
N TYR A 133 -9.26 1.64 6.96
CA TYR A 133 -8.46 2.59 6.16
C TYR A 133 -9.14 3.97 6.07
N PRO A 134 -8.41 5.06 6.36
CA PRO A 134 -7.02 5.10 6.80
C PRO A 134 -6.82 4.52 8.22
N ASN A 135 -5.60 4.15 8.57
CA ASN A 135 -5.17 3.79 9.93
C ASN A 135 -3.66 4.08 10.11
N PRO A 136 -3.26 5.10 10.90
CA PRO A 136 -4.09 5.98 11.72
C PRO A 136 -5.12 6.80 10.93
N PHE A 137 -6.19 7.26 11.58
CA PHE A 137 -7.23 8.07 10.94
C PHE A 137 -7.60 9.31 11.76
N ASN A 138 -8.07 10.35 11.06
CA ASN A 138 -8.68 11.55 11.65
C ASN A 138 -10.15 11.68 11.21
N GLY A 139 -11.04 11.90 12.18
CA GLY A 139 -12.49 12.00 12.03
C GLY A 139 -13.19 10.68 11.68
N SER A 140 -12.87 10.08 10.53
CA SER A 140 -13.54 8.87 10.04
C SER A 140 -12.60 7.85 9.40
N THR A 141 -13.02 6.59 9.37
CA THR A 141 -12.30 5.50 8.71
C THR A 141 -13.29 4.55 8.04
N LEU A 142 -12.83 3.78 7.05
CA LEU A 142 -13.63 2.76 6.37
C LEU A 142 -13.30 1.40 6.94
N ILE A 143 -14.33 0.67 7.37
CA ILE A 143 -14.20 -0.72 7.79
C ILE A 143 -14.86 -1.59 6.72
N ARG A 144 -14.16 -2.68 6.36
CA ARG A 144 -14.58 -3.63 5.33
C ARG A 144 -14.56 -5.05 5.87
N PHE A 145 -15.59 -5.81 5.56
CA PHE A 145 -15.65 -7.23 5.87
C PHE A 145 -16.43 -7.98 4.79
N GLN A 146 -16.29 -9.29 4.75
CA GLN A 146 -17.05 -10.15 3.85
C GLN A 146 -17.73 -11.28 4.63
N ASN A 147 -18.84 -11.79 4.11
CA ASN A 147 -19.53 -12.96 4.63
C ASN A 147 -19.95 -13.92 3.50
N PRO A 148 -19.90 -15.25 3.74
CA PRO A 148 -20.16 -16.24 2.70
C PRO A 148 -21.65 -16.57 2.51
N THR A 149 -22.46 -16.34 3.54
CA THR A 149 -23.91 -16.58 3.53
C THR A 149 -24.61 -15.39 4.18
N PRO A 150 -25.93 -15.20 3.99
CA PRO A 150 -26.63 -14.11 4.64
C PRO A 150 -26.54 -14.25 6.17
N GLY A 151 -26.61 -13.12 6.89
CA GLY A 151 -26.54 -13.12 8.35
C GLY A 151 -26.88 -11.78 8.97
N ILE A 152 -27.05 -11.76 10.29
CA ILE A 152 -27.27 -10.54 11.07
C ILE A 152 -25.94 -10.12 11.70
N PHE A 153 -25.52 -8.87 11.46
CA PHE A 153 -24.22 -8.38 11.89
C PHE A 153 -24.32 -7.12 12.75
N ARG A 154 -23.33 -6.95 13.62
CA ARG A 154 -23.11 -5.71 14.38
C ARG A 154 -21.62 -5.41 14.54
N LEU A 155 -21.31 -4.13 14.64
CA LEU A 155 -19.99 -3.61 14.96
C LEU A 155 -19.93 -3.22 16.43
N LYS A 156 -18.91 -3.69 17.14
CA LYS A 156 -18.58 -3.26 18.50
C LYS A 156 -17.22 -2.56 18.52
N ILE A 157 -17.17 -1.36 19.10
CA ILE A 157 -15.96 -0.58 19.32
C ILE A 157 -15.61 -0.62 20.82
N SER A 158 -14.35 -0.91 21.15
CA SER A 158 -13.86 -1.00 22.52
C SER A 158 -12.55 -0.23 22.69
N ASN A 159 -12.29 0.31 23.89
CA ASN A 159 -11.01 0.94 24.23
C ASN A 159 -9.96 -0.10 24.66
N LEU A 160 -8.75 0.36 25.02
CA LEU A 160 -7.65 -0.48 25.52
C LEU A 160 -8.00 -1.30 26.77
N LEU A 161 -8.91 -0.81 27.61
CA LEU A 161 -9.37 -1.49 28.81
C LEU A 161 -10.48 -2.53 28.51
N GLY A 162 -10.85 -2.71 27.24
CA GLY A 162 -11.93 -3.61 26.83
C GLY A 162 -13.34 -3.08 27.08
N GLN A 163 -13.49 -1.83 27.53
CA GLN A 163 -14.78 -1.21 27.74
C GLN A 163 -15.44 -0.92 26.38
N SER A 164 -16.72 -1.26 26.25
CA SER A 164 -17.50 -1.00 25.04
C SER A 164 -17.80 0.49 24.94
N VAL A 165 -17.29 1.13 23.88
CA VAL A 165 -17.46 2.56 23.66
C VAL A 165 -18.63 2.84 22.72
N GLN A 166 -18.85 1.97 21.73
CA GLN A 166 -19.96 2.11 20.79
C GLN A 166 -20.36 0.74 20.23
N THR A 167 -21.66 0.54 19.98
CA THR A 167 -22.18 -0.60 19.22
C THR A 167 -23.08 -0.08 18.11
N ILE A 168 -22.90 -0.59 16.90
CA ILE A 168 -23.68 -0.22 15.71
C ILE A 168 -24.28 -1.50 15.15
N GLU A 169 -25.61 -1.57 15.12
CA GLU A 169 -26.33 -2.67 14.47
C GLU A 169 -26.27 -2.46 12.95
N LEU A 170 -25.73 -3.45 12.22
CA LEU A 170 -25.67 -3.42 10.75
C LEU A 170 -26.88 -4.11 10.12
N GLY A 171 -27.62 -4.89 10.91
CA GLY A 171 -28.82 -5.60 10.46
C GLY A 171 -28.50 -6.85 9.64
N LYS A 172 -29.49 -7.29 8.86
CA LYS A 172 -29.37 -8.43 7.94
C LYS A 172 -28.58 -7.99 6.69
N LEU A 173 -27.55 -8.75 6.35
CA LEU A 173 -26.70 -8.52 5.18
C LEU A 173 -26.60 -9.77 4.33
N ASP A 174 -26.66 -9.58 3.01
CA ASP A 174 -26.49 -10.64 2.01
C ASP A 174 -25.02 -11.11 1.91
N PRO A 175 -24.74 -12.26 1.27
CA PRO A 175 -23.39 -12.71 1.00
C PRO A 175 -22.63 -11.69 0.16
N GLY A 176 -21.36 -11.48 0.46
CA GLY A 176 -20.55 -10.55 -0.30
C GLY A 176 -19.68 -9.65 0.57
N TRP A 177 -19.22 -8.59 -0.05
CA TRP A 177 -18.37 -7.57 0.55
C TRP A 177 -19.22 -6.40 1.06
N HIS A 178 -18.96 -6.02 2.30
CA HIS A 178 -19.62 -4.91 2.98
C HIS A 178 -18.60 -3.85 3.38
N LYS A 179 -18.97 -2.59 3.20
CA LYS A 179 -18.16 -1.43 3.54
C LYS A 179 -19.03 -0.43 4.31
N PHE A 180 -18.54 0.02 5.44
CA PHE A 180 -19.21 1.06 6.21
C PHE A 180 -18.20 2.10 6.72
N ARG A 181 -18.66 3.35 6.81
CA ARG A 181 -17.88 4.46 7.32
C ARG A 181 -18.11 4.58 8.82
N PHE A 182 -17.03 4.52 9.58
CA PHE A 182 -17.04 4.76 11.02
C PHE A 182 -16.60 6.19 11.31
N HIS A 183 -17.36 6.86 12.16
CA HIS A 183 -17.24 8.27 12.54
C HIS A 183 -16.87 8.33 14.03
N ALA A 184 -15.71 8.92 14.34
CA ALA A 184 -15.09 8.88 15.66
C ALA A 184 -15.06 10.25 16.37
N GLU A 185 -15.87 11.22 15.94
CA GLU A 185 -15.82 12.61 16.43
C GLU A 185 -16.12 12.73 17.94
N ARG A 186 -16.77 11.70 18.52
CA ARG A 186 -17.07 11.59 19.96
C ARG A 186 -16.00 10.84 20.75
N LEU A 187 -14.95 10.35 20.10
CA LEU A 187 -13.84 9.65 20.72
C LEU A 187 -12.68 10.62 20.98
N THR A 188 -11.77 10.21 21.85
CA THR A 188 -10.48 10.88 22.09
C THR A 188 -9.39 10.21 21.27
N SER A 189 -8.32 10.91 20.89
CA SER A 189 -7.15 10.27 20.26
C SER A 189 -6.65 9.07 21.08
N GLY A 190 -6.30 7.97 20.42
CA GLY A 190 -5.86 6.76 21.10
C GLY A 190 -6.04 5.48 20.30
N ILE A 191 -5.82 4.35 20.99
CA ILE A 191 -5.96 3.01 20.42
C ILE A 191 -7.32 2.44 20.77
N TYR A 192 -7.99 1.90 19.75
CA TYR A 192 -9.27 1.24 19.87
C TYR A 192 -9.26 -0.11 19.17
N PHE A 193 -10.24 -0.95 19.50
CA PHE A 193 -10.51 -2.19 18.81
C PHE A 193 -11.90 -2.16 18.22
N TYR A 194 -12.04 -2.58 16.97
CA TYR A 194 -13.32 -2.82 16.34
C TYR A 194 -13.51 -4.31 16.10
N ARG A 195 -14.70 -4.81 16.42
CA ARG A 195 -15.08 -6.21 16.28
C ARG A 195 -16.37 -6.31 15.48
N ILE A 196 -16.36 -7.09 14.41
CA ILE A 196 -17.60 -7.54 13.78
C ILE A 196 -18.04 -8.82 14.47
N LEU A 197 -19.33 -8.86 14.83
CA LEU A 197 -20.02 -10.03 15.35
C LEU A 197 -21.16 -10.34 14.38
N GLY A 198 -21.28 -11.60 13.97
CA GLY A 198 -22.33 -12.05 13.05
C GLY A 198 -22.96 -13.36 13.48
N ILE A 199 -24.24 -13.54 13.16
CA ILE A 199 -24.94 -14.83 13.18
C ILE A 199 -25.38 -15.09 11.74
N LEU A 200 -24.77 -16.09 11.11
CA LEU A 200 -25.12 -16.52 9.76
C LEU A 200 -26.45 -17.28 9.75
N GLU A 201 -27.14 -17.33 8.62
CA GLU A 201 -28.43 -18.04 8.48
C GLU A 201 -28.35 -19.54 8.80
N ASN A 202 -27.18 -20.16 8.61
CA ASN A 202 -26.92 -21.55 9.03
C ASN A 202 -26.73 -21.71 10.54
N GLY A 203 -26.91 -20.65 11.34
CA GLY A 203 -26.74 -20.63 12.79
C GLY A 203 -25.30 -20.44 13.26
N HIS A 204 -24.31 -20.45 12.36
CA HIS A 204 -22.91 -20.27 12.75
C HIS A 204 -22.63 -18.84 13.20
N ARG A 205 -21.95 -18.70 14.33
CA ARG A 205 -21.51 -17.41 14.87
C ARG A 205 -20.13 -17.09 14.34
N VAL A 206 -19.97 -15.92 13.76
CA VAL A 206 -18.69 -15.42 13.25
C VAL A 206 -18.27 -14.17 14.00
N SER A 207 -16.96 -14.02 14.20
CA SER A 207 -16.40 -12.86 14.87
C SER A 207 -14.98 -12.61 14.41
N ALA A 208 -14.61 -11.35 14.20
CA ALA A 208 -13.23 -10.95 14.00
C ALA A 208 -12.98 -9.57 14.61
N VAL A 209 -11.75 -9.34 15.08
CA VAL A 209 -11.33 -8.11 15.74
C VAL A 209 -10.08 -7.54 15.09
N ARG A 210 -9.99 -6.22 15.05
CA ARG A 210 -8.83 -5.48 14.54
C ARG A 210 -8.59 -4.25 15.41
N LYS A 211 -7.35 -3.78 15.43
CA LYS A 211 -6.92 -2.57 16.13
C LYS A 211 -7.02 -1.37 15.21
N MET A 212 -7.40 -0.21 15.71
CA MET A 212 -7.38 1.07 15.00
C MET A 212 -6.73 2.16 15.87
N PHE A 213 -6.06 3.10 15.23
CA PHE A 213 -5.41 4.26 15.84
C PHE A 213 -6.15 5.51 15.39
N TYR A 214 -6.76 6.21 16.34
CA TYR A 214 -7.47 7.45 16.08
C TYR A 214 -6.63 8.65 16.52
N THR A 215 -6.54 9.66 15.66
CA THR A 215 -5.86 10.94 15.91
C THR A 215 -6.84 12.08 15.62
N ARG A 216 -7.20 12.85 16.64
CA ARG A 216 -7.99 14.09 16.52
C ARG A 216 -7.10 15.27 16.18
#